data_AF-A0A090X9H5-F1
#
_entry.id   AF-A0A090X9H5-F1
#
_cell.length_a   1.000
_cell.length_b   1.000
_cell.length_c   1.000
_cell.angle_alpha   90.00
_cell.angle_beta   90.00
_cell.angle_gamma   90.00
#
_symmetry.space_group_name_H-M   'P 1'
#
loop_
_entity.id
_entity.type
_entity.pdbx_description
1 polymer ?
#
loop_
_entity_poly.entity_id
_entity_poly.type
_entity_poly.pdbx_seq_one_letter_code
_entity_poly.pdbx_strand_id
1 'polypeptide(L)'
;MIALFFSGILLFCHSHAALSTKGNGDHPNADEVMWKLPLTYLRQSLGSYTNLRCGYQRFYNETHRSYNVLTRKWEKKPYEKYDLYFRYTNGRLTSQPRYVRNVTNNTIHMGNRYEEWFAATSQLQILFSDMNSCVITNNPDPAFNKACNLMVTKDKFSGPPQ
;
A
#
# COMPACT_ATOMS: atom_id res chain seq x y z
N MET A 1 12.02 8.85 -20.40
CA MET A 1 13.02 8.04 -19.63
C MET A 1 12.49 7.51 -18.29
N ILE A 2 11.33 7.99 -17.82
CA ILE A 2 10.74 7.61 -16.54
C ILE A 2 10.04 6.23 -16.60
N ALA A 3 9.48 5.88 -17.77
CA ALA A 3 8.83 4.58 -17.98
C ALA A 3 9.78 3.38 -17.82
N LEU A 4 11.05 3.50 -18.24
CA LEU A 4 12.07 2.44 -18.07
C LEU A 4 12.47 2.26 -16.60
N PHE A 5 12.51 3.35 -15.84
CA PHE A 5 12.85 3.31 -14.40
C PHE A 5 11.76 2.59 -13.60
N PHE A 6 10.49 2.96 -13.80
CA PHE A 6 9.37 2.29 -13.14
C PHE A 6 9.16 0.85 -13.62
N SER A 7 9.38 0.57 -14.91
CA SER A 7 9.37 -0.81 -15.42
C SER A 7 10.50 -1.64 -14.80
N GLY A 8 11.68 -1.04 -14.61
CA GLY A 8 12.81 -1.64 -13.90
C GLY A 8 12.47 -1.98 -12.45
N ILE A 9 11.92 -1.03 -11.67
CA ILE A 9 11.55 -1.28 -10.26
C ILE A 9 10.45 -2.34 -10.14
N LEU A 10 9.48 -2.35 -11.07
CA LEU A 10 8.48 -3.42 -11.14
C LEU A 10 9.14 -4.77 -11.43
N LEU A 11 10.09 -4.86 -12.37
CA LEU A 11 10.85 -6.10 -12.60
C LEU A 11 11.64 -6.54 -11.36
N PHE A 12 12.20 -5.58 -10.61
CA PHE A 12 12.89 -5.88 -9.35
C PHE A 12 11.93 -6.45 -8.30
N CYS A 13 10.62 -6.14 -8.29
CA CYS A 13 9.66 -6.81 -7.39
C CYS A 13 9.76 -8.34 -7.41
N HIS A 14 10.05 -8.93 -8.57
CA HIS A 14 10.24 -10.38 -8.69
C HIS A 14 11.62 -10.86 -8.18
N SER A 15 12.62 -9.98 -8.14
CA SER A 15 13.98 -10.26 -7.70
C SER A 15 14.25 -9.91 -6.22
N HIS A 16 13.31 -9.27 -5.51
CA HIS A 16 13.50 -8.84 -4.11
C HIS A 16 13.50 -9.99 -3.07
N ALA A 17 13.39 -11.26 -3.48
CA ALA A 17 13.87 -12.35 -2.64
C ALA A 17 15.42 -12.40 -2.56
N ALA A 18 16.13 -11.81 -3.52
CA ALA A 18 17.59 -11.90 -3.65
C ALA A 18 18.36 -10.63 -3.23
N LEU A 19 17.70 -9.49 -2.95
CA LEU A 19 18.35 -8.29 -2.40
C LEU A 19 18.25 -8.18 -0.87
N SER A 20 17.99 -9.30 -0.20
CA SER A 20 17.99 -9.43 1.27
C SER A 20 19.40 -9.37 1.88
N THR A 21 20.46 -9.29 1.09
CA THR A 21 21.84 -9.34 1.60
C THR A 21 22.55 -8.00 1.42
N LYS A 22 22.79 -7.34 2.56
CA LYS A 22 23.80 -6.29 2.77
C LYS A 22 23.61 -4.99 1.98
N GLY A 23 22.74 -4.14 2.48
CA GLY A 23 22.82 -2.70 2.26
C GLY A 23 22.04 -1.98 3.35
N ASN A 24 22.67 -1.04 4.04
CA ASN A 24 22.03 -0.11 4.98
C ASN A 24 21.10 0.90 4.25
N GLY A 25 20.49 0.51 3.12
CA GLY A 25 19.84 1.40 2.16
C GLY A 25 18.35 1.56 2.44
N ASP A 26 17.97 2.79 2.83
CA ASP A 26 16.69 3.48 2.64
C ASP A 26 15.47 2.64 2.21
N HIS A 27 15.01 1.74 3.08
CA HIS A 27 13.65 1.26 2.97
C HIS A 27 12.70 2.42 3.34
N PRO A 28 11.69 2.75 2.52
CA PRO A 28 10.79 3.86 2.81
C PRO A 28 10.09 3.64 4.16
N ASN A 29 10.10 4.66 5.03
CA ASN A 29 9.35 4.61 6.28
C ASN A 29 7.85 4.55 5.97
N ALA A 30 7.20 3.45 6.32
CA ALA A 30 5.81 3.22 5.95
C ALA A 30 4.84 4.21 6.61
N ASP A 31 5.09 4.65 7.85
CA ASP A 31 4.27 5.68 8.50
C ASP A 31 4.32 7.00 7.74
N GLU A 32 5.50 7.40 7.28
CA GLU A 32 5.67 8.62 6.49
C GLU A 32 4.99 8.51 5.12
N VAL A 33 5.08 7.35 4.47
CA VAL A 33 4.40 7.09 3.19
C VAL A 33 2.88 7.17 3.36
N MET A 34 2.33 6.51 4.38
CA MET A 34 0.90 6.55 4.69
C MET A 34 0.44 8.00 4.95
N TRP A 35 1.29 8.81 5.59
CA TRP A 35 1.03 10.22 5.85
C TRP A 35 1.05 11.10 4.61
N LYS A 36 2.09 10.98 3.79
CA LYS A 36 2.30 11.86 2.63
C LYS A 36 1.52 11.44 1.39
N LEU A 37 1.22 10.14 1.25
CA LEU A 37 0.50 9.56 0.11
C LEU A 37 -0.80 8.85 0.54
N PRO A 38 -1.75 9.56 1.20
CA PRO A 38 -2.95 8.94 1.76
C PRO A 38 -3.95 8.49 0.70
N LEU A 39 -3.84 8.97 -0.53
CA LEU A 39 -4.70 8.57 -1.65
C LEU A 39 -3.86 8.46 -2.93
N THR A 40 -3.75 7.24 -3.46
CA THR A 40 -2.99 6.97 -4.69
C THR A 40 -3.75 6.01 -5.59
N TYR A 41 -3.52 6.14 -6.90
CA TYR A 41 -4.24 5.47 -7.98
C TYR A 41 -3.34 4.46 -8.65
N LEU A 42 -3.88 3.28 -8.93
CA LEU A 42 -3.16 2.20 -9.59
C LEU A 42 -2.85 2.57 -11.03
N ARG A 43 -1.59 2.87 -11.33
CA ARG A 43 -1.12 3.17 -12.68
C ARG A 43 -0.71 1.92 -13.43
N GLN A 44 -0.01 1.01 -12.76
CA GLN A 44 0.49 -0.23 -13.34
C GLN A 44 0.53 -1.31 -12.27
N SER A 45 0.28 -2.56 -12.68
CA SER A 45 0.45 -3.73 -11.82
C SER A 45 1.11 -4.87 -12.58
N LEU A 46 1.87 -5.69 -11.85
CA LEU A 46 2.30 -7.02 -12.29
C LEU A 46 1.29 -8.12 -11.92
N GLY A 47 0.29 -7.79 -11.10
CA GLY A 47 -0.83 -8.65 -10.79
C GLY A 47 -1.83 -8.73 -11.95
N SER A 48 -2.50 -9.88 -12.08
CA SER A 48 -3.54 -10.08 -13.09
C SER A 48 -4.88 -9.57 -12.57
N TYR A 49 -5.38 -8.47 -13.14
CA TYR A 49 -6.69 -7.89 -12.82
C TYR A 49 -7.57 -7.81 -14.07
N THR A 50 -8.19 -8.93 -14.44
CA THR A 50 -9.09 -8.99 -15.59
C THR A 50 -10.23 -7.98 -15.45
N ASN A 51 -10.51 -7.22 -16.51
CA ASN A 51 -11.60 -6.25 -16.57
C ASN A 51 -11.51 -5.07 -15.57
N LEU A 52 -10.33 -4.79 -15.02
CA LEU A 52 -10.15 -3.63 -14.15
C LEU A 52 -10.05 -2.34 -14.99
N ARG A 53 -10.89 -1.34 -14.69
CA ARG A 53 -10.79 0.00 -15.28
C ARG A 53 -9.88 0.92 -14.47
N CYS A 54 -10.05 0.92 -13.15
CA CYS A 54 -9.19 1.67 -12.26
C CYS A 54 -9.16 1.04 -10.87
N GLY A 55 -8.04 1.23 -10.18
CA GLY A 55 -7.92 0.94 -8.76
C GLY A 55 -7.34 2.15 -8.04
N TYR A 56 -7.64 2.29 -6.77
CA TYR A 56 -6.99 3.27 -5.91
C TYR A 56 -6.94 2.75 -4.48
N GLN A 57 -5.88 3.10 -3.76
CA GLN A 57 -5.76 2.82 -2.34
C GLN A 57 -5.97 4.11 -1.54
N ARG A 58 -6.49 3.95 -0.33
CA ARG A 58 -6.67 5.05 0.61
C ARG A 58 -6.20 4.63 1.99
N PHE A 59 -5.31 5.43 2.57
CA PHE A 59 -5.02 5.43 4.00
C PHE A 59 -5.88 6.51 4.66
N TYR A 60 -6.71 6.10 5.61
CA TYR A 60 -7.64 7.01 6.27
C TYR A 60 -6.95 7.73 7.42
N ASN A 61 -6.56 8.98 7.22
CA ASN A 61 -6.08 9.87 8.29
C ASN A 61 -7.22 10.42 9.16
N GLU A 62 -8.33 9.69 9.24
CA GLU A 62 -9.40 10.07 10.15
C GLU A 62 -8.89 9.76 11.55
N THR A 63 -8.94 10.76 12.43
CA THR A 63 -8.49 10.63 13.81
C THR A 63 -9.51 9.82 14.60
N HIS A 64 -9.58 8.52 14.34
CA HIS A 64 -10.41 7.61 15.12
C HIS A 64 -9.73 7.38 16.47
N ARG A 65 -10.57 7.34 17.50
CA ARG A 65 -10.14 7.17 18.88
C ARG A 65 -10.21 5.68 19.14
N SER A 66 -9.06 5.05 19.37
CA SER A 66 -9.01 3.66 19.78
C SER A 66 -8.67 3.53 21.26
N TYR A 67 -9.26 2.52 21.89
CA TYR A 67 -9.04 2.22 23.28
C TYR A 67 -7.82 1.32 23.43
N ASN A 68 -6.71 1.90 23.89
CA ASN A 68 -5.50 1.18 24.20
C ASN A 68 -5.70 0.38 25.50
N VAL A 69 -5.72 -0.95 25.38
CA VAL A 69 -5.97 -1.86 26.51
C VAL A 69 -4.84 -1.83 27.54
N LEU A 70 -3.61 -1.57 27.10
CA LEU A 70 -2.43 -1.53 27.99
C LEU A 70 -2.41 -0.25 28.82
N THR A 71 -2.73 0.90 28.21
CA THR A 71 -2.73 2.20 28.89
C THR A 71 -4.08 2.57 29.49
N ARG A 72 -5.14 1.79 29.20
CA ARG A 72 -6.54 2.05 29.54
C ARG A 72 -7.00 3.45 29.12
N LYS A 73 -6.50 3.93 27.98
CA LYS A 73 -6.78 5.27 27.46
C LYS A 73 -7.28 5.22 26.03
N TRP A 74 -8.14 6.18 25.74
CA TRP A 74 -8.55 6.49 24.39
C TRP A 74 -7.50 7.34 23.70
N GLU A 75 -6.75 6.73 22.78
CA GLU A 75 -5.65 7.35 22.04
C GLU A 75 -6.08 7.62 20.61
N LYS A 76 -5.58 8.71 20.04
CA LYS A 76 -5.77 9.01 18.61
C LYS A 76 -4.79 8.14 17.84
N LYS A 77 -5.27 7.29 16.94
CA LYS A 77 -4.41 6.59 16.00
C LYS A 77 -4.71 7.10 14.58
N PRO A 78 -3.77 7.82 13.96
CA PRO A 78 -3.90 8.12 12.54
C PRO A 78 -3.76 6.81 11.75
N TYR A 79 -4.50 6.68 10.64
CA TYR A 79 -4.37 5.57 9.68
C TYR A 79 -4.81 4.18 10.15
N GLU A 80 -5.76 4.10 11.08
CA GLU A 80 -6.32 2.80 11.50
C GLU A 80 -6.93 2.00 10.34
N LYS A 81 -7.36 2.67 9.27
CA LYS A 81 -8.01 2.01 8.14
C LYS A 81 -7.23 2.24 6.85
N TYR A 82 -7.02 1.14 6.14
CA TYR A 82 -6.60 1.08 4.76
C TYR A 82 -7.74 0.50 3.92
N ASP A 83 -7.94 0.99 2.70
CA ASP A 83 -8.88 0.37 1.78
C ASP A 83 -8.32 0.42 0.36
N LEU A 84 -8.51 -0.69 -0.36
CA LEU A 84 -8.15 -0.83 -1.76
C LEU A 84 -9.42 -0.99 -2.58
N TYR A 85 -9.68 -0.02 -3.43
CA TYR A 85 -10.85 0.01 -4.29
C TYR A 85 -10.50 -0.44 -5.69
N PHE A 86 -11.40 -1.22 -6.30
CA PHE A 86 -11.32 -1.64 -7.70
C PHE A 86 -12.65 -1.37 -8.39
N ARG A 87 -12.58 -0.66 -9.52
CA ARG A 87 -13.72 -0.45 -10.41
C ARG A 87 -13.52 -1.26 -11.67
N TYR A 88 -14.46 -2.16 -11.94
CA TYR A 88 -14.44 -3.03 -13.10
C TYR A 88 -15.21 -2.44 -14.29
N THR A 89 -14.97 -2.97 -15.49
CA THR A 89 -15.63 -2.54 -16.74
C THR A 89 -17.15 -2.71 -16.70
N ASN A 90 -17.66 -3.71 -15.98
CA ASN A 90 -19.09 -3.94 -15.76
C ASN A 90 -19.74 -2.98 -14.75
N GLY A 91 -19.02 -1.95 -14.28
CA GLY A 91 -19.51 -0.98 -13.31
C GLY A 91 -19.41 -1.42 -11.85
N ARG A 92 -19.06 -2.69 -11.56
CA ARG A 92 -18.88 -3.18 -10.19
C ARG A 92 -17.75 -2.41 -9.50
N LEU A 93 -18.03 -1.91 -8.31
CA LEU A 93 -17.04 -1.37 -7.38
C LEU A 93 -16.84 -2.38 -6.25
N THR A 94 -15.60 -2.76 -5.98
CA THR A 94 -15.25 -3.59 -4.81
C THR A 94 -14.28 -2.82 -3.93
N SER A 95 -14.45 -2.93 -2.62
CA SER A 95 -13.52 -2.43 -1.62
C SER A 95 -12.92 -3.60 -0.83
N GLN A 96 -11.73 -3.38 -0.29
CA GLN A 96 -11.01 -4.35 0.54
C GLN A 96 -10.53 -3.64 1.80
N PRO A 97 -11.44 -3.31 2.73
CA PRO A 97 -11.06 -2.63 3.94
C PRO A 97 -10.17 -3.53 4.79
N ARG A 98 -9.13 -2.91 5.34
CA ARG A 98 -8.20 -3.50 6.30
C ARG A 98 -7.91 -2.49 7.39
N TYR A 99 -7.50 -2.99 8.54
CA TYR A 99 -7.20 -2.17 9.70
C TYR A 99 -5.74 -2.33 10.11
N VAL A 100 -5.02 -1.22 10.19
CA VAL A 100 -3.59 -1.20 10.55
C VAL A 100 -3.44 -1.64 11.99
N ARG A 101 -2.54 -2.60 12.21
CA ARG A 101 -2.23 -3.17 13.53
C ARG A 101 -0.88 -2.69 14.04
N ASN A 102 0.09 -2.73 13.14
CA ASN A 102 1.45 -2.34 13.43
C ASN A 102 2.13 -1.93 12.12
N VAL A 103 3.14 -1.09 12.24
CA VAL A 103 4.02 -0.71 11.15
C VAL A 103 5.45 -1.04 11.57
N THR A 104 6.12 -1.85 10.77
CA THR A 104 7.50 -2.29 11.02
C THR A 104 8.34 -1.92 9.82
N ASN A 105 9.18 -0.89 9.94
CA ASN A 105 9.98 -0.32 8.85
C ASN A 105 9.13 0.07 7.63
N ASN A 106 9.21 -0.70 6.55
CA ASN A 106 8.47 -0.50 5.30
C ASN A 106 7.24 -1.42 5.17
N THR A 107 6.90 -2.18 6.21
CA THR A 107 5.82 -3.16 6.19
C THR A 107 4.66 -2.71 7.07
N ILE A 108 3.47 -2.72 6.50
CA ILE A 108 2.21 -2.42 7.18
C ILE A 108 1.52 -3.74 7.48
N HIS A 109 1.33 -4.05 8.76
CA HIS A 109 0.62 -5.25 9.21
C HIS A 109 -0.85 -4.90 9.44
N MET A 110 -1.76 -5.65 8.81
CA MET A 110 -3.18 -5.30 8.80
C MET A 110 -4.10 -6.49 9.08
N GLY A 111 -5.23 -6.22 9.74
CA GLY A 111 -6.31 -7.17 10.00
C GLY A 111 -7.59 -6.86 9.21
N ASN A 112 -8.49 -7.85 9.11
CA ASN A 112 -9.79 -7.69 8.44
C ASN A 112 -10.87 -7.05 9.34
N ARG A 113 -10.61 -6.97 10.64
CA ARG A 113 -11.54 -6.52 11.67
C ARG A 113 -11.05 -5.23 12.30
N TYR A 114 -11.95 -4.39 12.78
CA TYR A 114 -11.59 -3.12 13.41
C TYR A 114 -10.92 -3.35 14.76
N GLU A 115 -11.43 -4.29 15.56
CA GLU A 115 -11.10 -4.44 16.96
C GLU A 115 -9.63 -4.85 17.18
N GLU A 116 -8.87 -4.11 18.00
CA GLU A 116 -7.40 -4.22 18.09
C GLU A 116 -6.87 -5.58 18.55
N TRP A 117 -7.65 -6.33 19.32
CA TRP A 117 -7.24 -7.64 19.83
C TRP A 117 -7.16 -8.73 18.75
N PHE A 118 -7.71 -8.50 17.56
CA PHE A 118 -7.51 -9.41 16.44
C PHE A 118 -6.15 -9.20 15.80
N ALA A 119 -5.39 -10.29 15.70
CA ALA A 119 -4.09 -10.32 15.04
C ALA A 119 -4.13 -9.82 13.58
N ALA A 120 -2.98 -9.38 13.08
CA ALA A 120 -2.81 -9.07 11.67
C ALA A 120 -2.99 -10.35 10.84
N THR A 121 -3.74 -10.24 9.75
CA THR A 121 -4.04 -11.34 8.81
C THR A 121 -3.43 -11.12 7.44
N SER A 122 -2.83 -9.96 7.20
CA SER A 122 -2.26 -9.57 5.91
C SER A 122 -1.16 -8.53 6.10
N GLN A 123 -0.34 -8.36 5.06
CA GLN A 123 0.73 -7.39 5.04
C GLN A 123 0.69 -6.60 3.73
N LEU A 124 1.18 -5.37 3.78
CA LEU A 124 1.50 -4.57 2.60
C LEU A 124 2.93 -4.04 2.77
N GLN A 125 3.80 -4.38 1.84
CA GLN A 125 5.18 -3.91 1.81
C GLN A 125 5.29 -2.71 0.89
N ILE A 126 6.01 -1.68 1.34
CA ILE A 126 6.42 -0.56 0.51
C ILE A 126 7.84 -0.83 0.03
N LEU A 127 8.00 -1.00 -1.27
CA LEU A 127 9.30 -1.30 -1.88
C LEU A 127 10.02 -0.03 -2.31
N PHE A 128 9.27 0.99 -2.70
CA PHE A 128 9.78 2.29 -3.10
C PHE A 128 8.73 3.37 -2.84
N SER A 129 9.17 4.59 -2.52
CA SER A 129 8.30 5.75 -2.45
C SER A 129 9.03 7.00 -2.90
N ASP A 130 8.44 7.72 -3.84
CA ASP A 130 8.63 9.16 -3.95
C ASP A 130 7.47 9.80 -3.19
N MET A 131 7.78 10.30 -1.99
CA MET A 131 6.82 10.78 -1.00
C MET A 131 5.88 11.89 -1.50
N ASN A 132 6.11 12.45 -2.69
CA ASN A 132 5.27 13.49 -3.28
C ASN A 132 4.44 13.00 -4.47
N SER A 133 4.73 11.82 -5.02
CA SER A 133 4.20 11.44 -6.33
C SER A 133 3.80 9.98 -6.49
N CYS A 134 4.51 9.03 -5.90
CA CYS A 134 4.23 7.61 -6.14
C CYS A 134 4.76 6.69 -5.05
N VAL A 135 4.16 5.49 -4.99
CA VAL A 135 4.59 4.40 -4.13
C VAL A 135 4.47 3.09 -4.89
N ILE A 136 5.44 2.20 -4.70
CA ILE A 136 5.37 0.82 -5.19
C ILE A 136 5.09 -0.08 -4.00
N THR A 137 3.94 -0.74 -4.05
CA THR A 137 3.49 -1.64 -2.99
C THR A 137 3.45 -3.08 -3.46
N ASN A 138 3.70 -4.00 -2.53
CA ASN A 138 3.64 -5.43 -2.76
C ASN A 138 2.80 -6.11 -1.68
N ASN A 139 1.97 -7.07 -2.07
CA ASN A 139 1.39 -8.01 -1.12
C ASN A 139 2.31 -9.24 -1.05
N PRO A 140 3.04 -9.47 0.07
CA PRO A 140 3.98 -10.58 0.16
C PRO A 140 3.31 -11.95 0.33
N ASP A 141 1.98 -12.02 0.42
CA ASP A 141 1.25 -13.28 0.51
C ASP A 141 1.55 -14.18 -0.73
N PRO A 142 2.01 -15.42 -0.53
CA PRO A 142 2.33 -16.35 -1.62
C PRO A 142 1.18 -16.59 -2.60
N ALA A 143 -0.08 -16.49 -2.15
CA ALA A 143 -1.26 -16.60 -3.00
C ALA A 143 -1.36 -15.45 -4.03
N PHE A 144 -0.67 -14.34 -3.77
CA PHE A 144 -0.66 -13.12 -4.57
C PHE A 144 0.76 -12.71 -4.99
N ASN A 145 1.71 -13.65 -5.07
CA ASN A 145 3.15 -13.44 -5.25
C ASN A 145 3.63 -12.61 -6.47
N LYS A 146 2.70 -12.18 -7.35
CA LYS A 146 2.98 -11.30 -8.49
C LYS A 146 2.37 -9.91 -8.35
N ALA A 147 1.60 -9.63 -7.30
CA ALA A 147 0.85 -8.38 -7.16
C ALA A 147 1.72 -7.23 -6.63
N CYS A 148 2.57 -6.72 -7.51
CA CYS A 148 3.29 -5.45 -7.32
C CYS A 148 2.58 -4.30 -8.04
N ASN A 149 2.30 -3.24 -7.31
CA ASN A 149 1.46 -2.13 -7.76
C ASN A 149 2.23 -0.82 -7.74
N LEU A 150 2.33 -0.16 -8.89
CA LEU A 150 2.72 1.24 -8.98
C LEU A 150 1.48 2.11 -8.74
N MET A 151 1.48 2.79 -7.61
CA MET A 151 0.42 3.69 -7.20
C MET A 151 0.92 5.14 -7.29
N VAL A 152 0.12 6.04 -7.86
CA VAL A 152 0.53 7.43 -8.11
C VAL A 152 -0.51 8.43 -7.60
N THR A 153 -0.10 9.66 -7.30
CA THR A 153 -1.06 10.73 -6.96
C THR A 153 -1.92 11.10 -8.18
N LYS A 154 -3.07 11.75 -7.95
CA LYS A 154 -4.04 12.10 -9.01
C LYS A 154 -3.42 12.91 -10.15
N ASP A 155 -2.55 13.86 -9.80
CA ASP A 155 -1.90 14.76 -10.77
C ASP A 155 -0.95 13.99 -11.69
N LYS A 156 -0.29 12.96 -11.15
CA LYS A 156 0.59 12.06 -11.91
C LYS A 156 -0.16 10.96 -12.66
N PHE A 157 -1.38 10.62 -12.22
CA PHE A 157 -2.26 9.68 -12.91
C PHE A 157 -2.80 10.25 -14.23
N SER A 158 -3.13 11.55 -14.23
CA SER A 158 -3.80 12.23 -15.35
C SER A 158 -2.82 12.62 -16.47
N GLY A 159 -1.51 12.59 -16.19
CA GLY A 159 -0.47 12.91 -17.17
C GLY A 159 -0.19 11.75 -18.14
N PRO A 160 0.06 12.03 -19.43
CA PRO A 160 0.69 11.05 -20.30
C PRO A 160 2.11 10.73 -19.77
N PRO A 161 2.62 9.49 -19.96
CA PRO A 161 4.00 9.20 -19.58
C PRO A 161 4.95 10.10 -20.38
N GLN A 162 5.85 10.81 -19.69
CA GLN A 162 6.98 11.54 -20.29
C GLN A 162 8.29 10.73 -20.17
#